data_AF-E6X3L1-F1
#
_entry.id   AF-E6X3L1-F1
#
_cell.length_a   1.000
_cell.length_b   1.000
_cell.length_c   1.000
_cell.angle_alpha   90.00
_cell.angle_beta   90.00
_cell.angle_gamma   90.00
#
_symmetry.space_group_name_H-M   'P 1'
#
loop_
_entity.id
_entity.type
_entity.pdbx_description
1 polymer ?
#
loop_
_entity_poly.entity_id
_entity_poly.type
_entity_poly.pdbx_seq_one_letter_code
_entity_poly.pdbx_strand_id
1 'polypeptide(L)'
;MSRTAFCSLSLLLLLSTQSVSATGSASGACPTCSAVKSSMICDYHVGKLHNRSYQPSCLDYARYVDIDGAHAKAAWYYLLGNRPDMALRAARKALGEGQSYAAEYAWFALVIEGKAEETAKLMKHHLPTIRAIGKGFTRDLDLMKTLYPKVGFRNISHET
;
A
#
# COMPACT_ATOMS: atom_id res chain seq x y z
N MET A 1 -10.67 -76.31 14.41
CA MET A 1 -9.26 -76.68 14.65
C MET A 1 -8.39 -75.48 14.36
N SER A 2 -7.59 -75.09 15.34
CA SER A 2 -6.76 -73.88 15.42
C SER A 2 -5.71 -73.76 14.32
N ARG A 3 -5.37 -72.52 13.96
CA ARG A 3 -3.99 -72.05 13.77
C ARG A 3 -3.93 -70.52 13.80
N THR A 4 -3.34 -70.01 14.88
CA THR A 4 -2.82 -68.66 15.04
C THR A 4 -1.60 -68.46 14.13
N ALA A 5 -1.46 -67.28 13.54
CA ALA A 5 -0.22 -66.85 12.91
C ALA A 5 0.10 -65.42 13.38
N PHE A 6 1.10 -65.33 14.25
CA PHE A 6 1.84 -64.12 14.55
C PHE A 6 2.50 -63.61 13.27
N CYS A 7 2.32 -62.33 12.95
CA CYS A 7 3.16 -61.66 11.97
C CYS A 7 3.77 -60.42 12.64
N SER A 8 5.06 -60.55 12.90
CA SER A 8 5.93 -59.65 13.62
C SER A 8 5.99 -58.28 12.94
N LEU A 9 5.70 -57.22 13.69
CA LEU A 9 6.06 -55.85 13.33
C LEU A 9 7.58 -55.75 13.25
N SER A 10 8.11 -55.44 12.07
CA SER A 10 9.47 -54.92 11.89
C SER A 10 9.39 -53.67 11.05
N LEU A 11 9.11 -52.55 11.73
CA LEU A 11 9.11 -51.21 11.15
C LEU A 11 10.57 -50.75 11.01
N LEU A 12 11.24 -51.20 9.94
CA LEU A 12 12.53 -50.65 9.51
C LEU A 12 12.29 -49.26 8.90
N LEU A 13 12.33 -48.25 9.76
CA LEU A 13 12.47 -46.84 9.39
C LEU A 13 13.87 -46.63 8.80
N LEU A 14 14.00 -46.89 7.50
CA LEU A 14 15.08 -46.38 6.68
C LEU A 14 14.90 -44.86 6.57
N LEU A 15 15.55 -44.12 7.48
CA LEU A 15 15.84 -42.71 7.29
C LEU A 15 16.76 -42.58 6.07
N SER A 16 16.17 -42.48 4.88
CA SER A 16 16.84 -41.88 3.74
C SER A 16 17.02 -40.40 4.05
N THR A 17 18.20 -40.06 4.58
CA THR A 17 18.78 -38.72 4.56
C THR A 17 18.95 -38.28 3.11
N GLN A 18 17.84 -37.85 2.51
CA GLN A 18 17.91 -37.14 1.25
C GLN A 18 18.58 -35.81 1.56
N SER A 19 19.87 -35.75 1.23
CA SER A 19 20.64 -34.52 1.14
C SER A 19 19.86 -33.61 0.21
N VAL A 20 19.13 -32.65 0.78
CA VAL A 20 18.54 -31.57 -0.01
C VAL A 20 19.72 -30.73 -0.45
N SER A 21 20.30 -31.11 -1.59
CA SER A 21 21.17 -30.22 -2.34
C SER A 21 20.30 -28.99 -2.62
N ALA A 22 20.50 -27.94 -1.84
CA ALA A 22 20.09 -26.60 -2.18
C ALA A 22 20.89 -26.22 -3.42
N THR A 23 20.46 -26.72 -4.57
CA THR A 23 20.75 -26.10 -5.84
C THR A 23 20.17 -24.70 -5.70
N GLY A 24 21.06 -23.74 -5.45
CA GLY A 24 20.79 -22.34 -5.65
C GLY A 24 20.44 -22.16 -7.12
N SER A 25 19.20 -22.46 -7.48
CA SER A 25 18.58 -21.91 -8.65
C SER A 25 18.71 -20.42 -8.47
N ALA A 26 19.54 -19.80 -9.30
CA ALA A 26 19.46 -18.39 -9.60
C ALA A 26 17.98 -18.13 -9.90
N SER A 27 17.26 -17.67 -8.89
CA SER A 27 15.84 -17.43 -8.97
C SER A 27 15.70 -16.36 -10.02
N GLY A 28 15.09 -16.73 -11.16
CA GLY A 28 14.71 -15.79 -12.18
C GLY A 28 14.06 -14.60 -11.48
N ALA A 29 14.59 -13.40 -11.73
CA ALA A 29 14.23 -12.20 -10.99
C ALA A 29 12.70 -12.07 -10.96
N CYS A 30 12.10 -12.33 -9.79
CA CYS A 30 10.67 -12.22 -9.56
C CYS A 30 10.32 -10.72 -9.53
N PRO A 31 9.71 -10.17 -10.58
CA PRO A 31 9.50 -8.71 -10.68
C PRO A 31 8.53 -8.21 -9.61
N THR A 32 7.62 -9.08 -9.17
CA THR A 32 6.65 -8.86 -8.09
C THR A 32 7.31 -8.88 -6.70
N CYS A 33 8.39 -9.63 -6.51
CA CYS A 33 9.08 -9.74 -5.23
C CYS A 33 9.78 -8.42 -4.84
N SER A 34 10.30 -7.67 -5.82
CA SER A 34 10.79 -6.31 -5.59
C SER A 34 9.67 -5.33 -5.24
N ALA A 35 8.49 -5.47 -5.86
CA ALA A 35 7.35 -4.59 -5.57
C ALA A 35 6.82 -4.80 -4.14
N VAL A 36 6.65 -6.06 -3.71
CA VAL A 36 6.22 -6.39 -2.33
C VAL A 36 7.25 -5.91 -1.31
N LYS A 37 8.54 -6.08 -1.58
CA LYS A 37 9.59 -5.56 -0.70
C LYS A 37 9.51 -4.03 -0.57
N SER A 38 9.35 -3.33 -1.70
CA SER A 38 9.22 -1.87 -1.72
C SER A 38 7.99 -1.38 -0.96
N SER A 39 6.85 -2.07 -1.07
CA SER A 39 5.65 -1.73 -0.30
C SER A 39 5.87 -1.90 1.20
N MET A 40 6.45 -3.02 1.63
CA MET A 40 6.74 -3.26 3.05
C MET A 40 7.71 -2.23 3.64
N ILE A 41 8.77 -1.88 2.90
CA ILE A 41 9.73 -0.84 3.32
C ILE A 41 9.03 0.51 3.44
N CYS A 42 8.20 0.88 2.45
CA CYS A 42 7.46 2.13 2.50
C CYS A 42 6.49 2.17 3.69
N ASP A 43 5.66 1.15 3.85
CA ASP A 43 4.64 1.10 4.91
C ASP A 43 5.28 1.16 6.30
N TYR A 44 6.38 0.41 6.50
CA TYR A 44 7.05 0.39 7.78
C TYR A 44 7.84 1.68 8.04
N HIS A 45 8.73 2.09 7.14
CA HIS A 45 9.62 3.20 7.40
C HIS A 45 8.94 4.56 7.21
N VAL A 46 8.14 4.76 6.16
CA VAL A 46 7.45 6.03 5.92
C VAL A 46 6.09 6.04 6.61
N GLY A 47 5.30 4.98 6.46
CA GLY A 47 3.94 4.92 7.01
C GLY A 47 3.90 4.84 8.54
N LYS A 48 4.80 4.06 9.16
CA LYS A 48 4.81 3.85 10.63
C LYS A 48 5.89 4.62 11.37
N LEU A 49 7.10 4.70 10.83
CA LEU A 49 8.23 5.40 11.47
C LEU A 49 8.41 6.84 10.99
N HIS A 50 7.64 7.28 10.00
CA HIS A 50 7.72 8.62 9.40
C HIS A 50 9.13 8.99 8.87
N ASN A 51 9.97 8.00 8.59
CA ASN A 51 11.33 8.18 8.11
C ASN A 51 11.34 8.43 6.60
N ARG A 52 11.46 9.70 6.24
CA ARG A 52 11.41 10.18 4.85
C ARG A 52 12.58 9.74 3.97
N SER A 53 13.67 9.22 4.54
CA SER A 53 14.78 8.67 3.75
C SER A 53 14.37 7.44 2.92
N TYR A 54 13.23 6.81 3.23
CA TYR A 54 12.69 5.64 2.54
C TYR A 54 11.56 5.98 1.54
N GLN A 55 11.30 7.26 1.27
CA GLN A 55 10.35 7.70 0.25
C GLN A 55 10.62 7.12 -1.16
N PRO A 56 11.87 6.86 -1.60
CA PRO A 56 12.13 6.19 -2.87
C PRO A 56 11.45 4.82 -3.01
N SER A 57 11.40 4.02 -1.94
CA SER A 57 10.70 2.71 -1.96
C SER A 57 9.20 2.87 -2.14
N CYS A 58 8.59 3.94 -1.60
CA CYS A 58 7.19 4.28 -1.87
C CYS A 58 6.97 4.59 -3.36
N LEU A 59 7.89 5.32 -4.00
CA LEU A 59 7.78 5.67 -5.41
C LEU A 59 7.95 4.46 -6.33
N ASP A 60 8.88 3.57 -6.02
CA ASP A 60 9.08 2.35 -6.80
C ASP A 60 7.82 1.47 -6.77
N TYR A 61 7.22 1.31 -5.58
CA TYR A 61 5.97 0.57 -5.48
C TYR A 61 4.80 1.32 -6.14
N ALA A 62 4.70 2.64 -5.96
CA ALA A 62 3.66 3.45 -6.59
C ALA A 62 3.65 3.28 -8.12
N ARG A 63 4.81 3.37 -8.77
CA ARG A 63 4.93 3.18 -10.23
C ARG A 63 4.47 1.78 -10.66
N TYR A 64 4.88 0.76 -9.90
CA TYR A 64 4.49 -0.62 -10.19
C TYR A 64 2.97 -0.78 -10.17
N VAL A 65 2.29 -0.33 -9.10
CA VAL A 65 0.84 -0.48 -8.97
C VAL A 65 0.05 0.47 -9.88
N ASP A 66 0.64 1.60 -10.29
CA ASP A 66 0.06 2.50 -11.27
C ASP A 66 0.03 1.85 -12.67
N ILE A 67 1.12 1.19 -13.06
CA ILE A 67 1.20 0.42 -14.32
C ILE A 67 0.20 -0.75 -14.31
N ASP A 68 0.04 -1.42 -13.17
CA ASP A 68 -0.89 -2.54 -12.97
C ASP A 68 -2.38 -2.11 -12.91
N GLY A 69 -2.66 -0.79 -12.95
CA GLY A 69 -4.02 -0.25 -12.98
C GLY A 69 -4.64 -0.01 -11.60
N ALA A 70 -3.92 -0.26 -10.51
CA ALA A 70 -4.38 0.01 -9.15
C ALA A 70 -4.18 1.48 -8.76
N HIS A 71 -4.81 2.40 -9.49
CA HIS A 71 -4.53 3.84 -9.44
C HIS A 71 -4.81 4.51 -8.09
N ALA A 72 -5.83 4.09 -7.34
CA ALA A 72 -6.06 4.64 -5.99
C ALA A 72 -4.92 4.27 -5.03
N LYS A 73 -4.43 3.02 -5.12
CA LYS A 73 -3.27 2.58 -4.36
C LYS A 73 -2.02 3.35 -4.80
N ALA A 74 -1.81 3.52 -6.11
CA ALA A 74 -0.71 4.33 -6.63
C ALA A 74 -0.73 5.75 -6.06
N ALA A 75 -1.92 6.39 -6.03
CA ALA A 75 -2.08 7.74 -5.50
C ALA A 75 -1.60 7.86 -4.05
N TRP A 76 -1.98 6.92 -3.19
CA TRP A 76 -1.52 6.86 -1.81
C TRP A 76 0.00 6.76 -1.71
N TYR A 77 0.64 5.83 -2.43
CA TYR A 77 2.08 5.66 -2.36
C TYR A 77 2.87 6.81 -3.01
N TYR A 78 2.29 7.50 -4.01
CA TYR A 78 2.87 8.75 -4.51
C TYR A 78 2.83 9.87 -3.46
N LEU A 79 1.77 9.98 -2.64
CA LEU A 79 1.75 10.90 -1.50
C LEU A 79 2.84 10.55 -0.48
N LEU A 80 2.98 9.27 -0.13
CA LEU A 80 4.05 8.84 0.78
C LEU A 80 5.44 9.11 0.19
N GLY A 81 5.59 8.97 -1.13
CA GLY A 81 6.82 9.21 -1.87
C GLY A 81 7.13 10.68 -2.18
N ASN A 82 6.42 11.65 -1.60
CA ASN A 82 6.63 13.09 -1.84
C ASN A 82 6.40 13.52 -3.30
N ARG A 83 5.41 12.92 -3.97
CA ARG A 83 5.04 13.20 -5.37
C ARG A 83 3.54 13.51 -5.50
N PRO A 84 3.06 14.60 -4.86
CA PRO A 84 1.66 15.00 -4.90
C PRO A 84 1.14 15.25 -6.33
N ASP A 85 1.99 15.72 -7.25
CA ASP A 85 1.65 15.87 -8.67
C ASP A 85 1.21 14.55 -9.32
N MET A 86 1.92 13.46 -9.01
CA MET A 86 1.63 12.12 -9.53
C MET A 86 0.44 11.52 -8.80
N ALA A 87 0.37 11.74 -7.48
CA ALA A 87 -0.76 11.31 -6.66
C ALA A 87 -2.08 11.86 -7.18
N LEU A 88 -2.14 13.15 -7.53
CA LEU A 88 -3.33 13.78 -8.08
C LEU A 88 -3.76 13.16 -9.42
N ARG A 89 -2.80 12.86 -10.30
CA ARG A 89 -3.09 12.22 -11.60
C ARG A 89 -3.67 10.82 -11.40
N ALA A 90 -3.03 10.01 -10.56
CA ALA A 90 -3.49 8.66 -10.24
C ALA A 90 -4.87 8.68 -9.55
N ALA A 91 -5.08 9.58 -8.58
CA ALA A 91 -6.35 9.71 -7.88
C ALA A 91 -7.50 10.11 -8.81
N ARG A 92 -7.27 11.02 -9.77
CA ARG A 92 -8.26 11.39 -10.79
C ARG A 92 -8.64 10.22 -11.69
N LYS A 93 -7.65 9.42 -12.09
CA LYS A 93 -7.89 8.21 -12.89
C LYS A 93 -8.75 7.21 -12.10
N ALA A 94 -8.39 6.97 -10.85
CA ALA A 94 -9.16 6.10 -9.95
C ALA A 94 -10.60 6.59 -9.73
N LEU A 95 -10.82 7.91 -9.59
CA LEU A 95 -12.17 8.47 -9.51
C LEU A 95 -12.97 8.24 -10.80
N GLY A 96 -12.34 8.36 -11.97
CA GLY A 96 -12.95 8.02 -13.26
C GLY A 96 -13.32 6.54 -13.39
N GLU A 97 -12.66 5.66 -12.64
CA GLU A 97 -12.93 4.23 -12.53
C GLU A 97 -13.96 3.89 -11.45
N GLY A 98 -14.56 4.90 -10.80
CA GLY A 98 -15.56 4.71 -9.75
C GLY A 98 -15.00 4.43 -8.36
N GLN A 99 -13.67 4.52 -8.16
CA GLN A 99 -13.02 4.35 -6.86
C GLN A 99 -13.17 5.63 -6.02
N SER A 100 -14.38 5.87 -5.51
CA SER A 100 -14.77 7.12 -4.84
C SER A 100 -13.89 7.48 -3.64
N TYR A 101 -13.31 6.50 -2.95
CA TYR A 101 -12.38 6.72 -1.83
C TYR A 101 -11.08 7.44 -2.26
N ALA A 102 -10.69 7.38 -3.55
CA ALA A 102 -9.55 8.12 -4.07
C ALA A 102 -9.72 9.66 -4.01
N ALA A 103 -10.93 10.15 -3.73
CA ALA A 103 -11.18 11.57 -3.50
C ALA A 103 -10.37 12.11 -2.32
N GLU A 104 -10.12 11.30 -1.30
CA GLU A 104 -9.25 11.66 -0.17
C GLU A 104 -7.82 11.94 -0.65
N TYR A 105 -7.26 11.06 -1.48
CA TYR A 105 -5.90 11.21 -1.98
C TYR A 105 -5.76 12.41 -2.93
N ALA A 106 -6.78 12.64 -3.78
CA ALA A 106 -6.85 13.85 -4.58
C ALA A 106 -6.91 15.11 -3.70
N TRP A 107 -7.66 15.09 -2.60
CA TRP A 107 -7.74 16.20 -1.67
C TRP A 107 -6.39 16.50 -1.03
N PHE A 108 -5.71 15.49 -0.47
CA PHE A 108 -4.37 15.69 0.11
C PHE A 108 -3.40 16.27 -0.92
N ALA A 109 -3.36 15.72 -2.14
CA ALA A 109 -2.48 16.20 -3.18
C ALA A 109 -2.76 17.67 -3.55
N LEU A 110 -4.02 18.06 -3.71
CA LEU A 110 -4.38 19.45 -4.04
C LEU A 110 -4.03 20.43 -2.91
N VAL A 111 -4.21 20.02 -1.66
CA VAL A 111 -3.85 20.86 -0.49
C VAL A 111 -2.33 21.03 -0.40
N ILE A 112 -1.56 19.97 -0.61
CA ILE A 112 -0.08 20.04 -0.64
C ILE A 112 0.40 20.95 -1.76
N GLU A 113 -0.22 20.88 -2.94
CA GLU A 113 0.09 21.71 -4.11
C GLU A 113 -0.45 23.15 -4.01
N GLY A 114 -1.17 23.50 -2.95
CA GLY A 114 -1.75 24.85 -2.76
C GLY A 114 -2.88 25.20 -3.74
N LYS A 115 -3.54 24.20 -4.34
CA LYS A 115 -4.56 24.37 -5.38
C LYS A 115 -5.96 24.56 -4.80
N ALA A 116 -6.15 25.65 -4.04
CA ALA A 116 -7.35 25.89 -3.23
C ALA A 116 -8.68 25.81 -4.00
N GLU A 117 -8.75 26.37 -5.22
CA GLU A 117 -9.97 26.34 -6.03
C GLU A 117 -10.34 24.93 -6.48
N GLU A 118 -9.36 24.15 -6.94
CA GLU A 118 -9.55 22.75 -7.32
C GLU A 118 -9.93 21.89 -6.10
N THR A 119 -9.34 22.17 -4.93
CA THR A 119 -9.72 21.53 -3.66
C THR A 119 -11.19 21.78 -3.35
N ALA A 120 -11.65 23.04 -3.42
CA ALA A 120 -13.04 23.38 -3.14
C ALA A 120 -14.02 22.69 -4.11
N LYS A 121 -13.67 22.65 -5.40
CA LYS A 121 -14.45 21.92 -6.43
C LYS A 121 -14.55 20.43 -6.11
N LEU A 122 -13.44 19.78 -5.77
CA LEU A 122 -13.42 18.36 -5.39
C LEU A 122 -14.33 18.11 -4.17
N MET A 123 -14.20 18.93 -3.13
CA MET A 123 -14.97 18.78 -1.89
C MET A 123 -16.46 18.95 -2.11
N LYS A 124 -16.90 19.87 -2.99
CA LYS A 124 -18.32 20.04 -3.31
C LYS A 124 -18.99 18.73 -3.75
N HIS A 125 -18.27 17.86 -4.45
CA HIS A 125 -18.82 16.60 -4.99
C HIS A 125 -18.52 15.39 -4.11
N HIS A 126 -17.39 15.36 -3.39
CA HIS A 126 -16.91 14.17 -2.70
C HIS A 126 -16.85 14.28 -1.18
N LEU A 127 -17.26 15.42 -0.59
CA LEU A 127 -17.33 15.58 0.87
C LEU A 127 -18.09 14.46 1.58
N PRO A 128 -19.27 13.98 1.09
CA PRO A 128 -19.97 12.86 1.74
C PRO A 128 -19.12 11.58 1.76
N THR A 129 -18.42 11.27 0.67
CA THR A 129 -17.54 10.11 0.58
C THR A 129 -16.37 10.23 1.56
N ILE A 130 -15.71 11.38 1.60
CA ILE A 130 -14.57 11.62 2.51
C ILE A 130 -15.03 11.51 3.98
N ARG A 131 -16.20 12.05 4.32
CA ARG A 131 -16.80 11.91 5.66
C ARG A 131 -17.10 10.45 6.01
N ALA A 132 -17.58 9.65 5.04
CA ALA A 132 -17.91 8.24 5.25
C ALA A 132 -16.67 7.36 5.53
N ILE A 133 -15.48 7.74 5.05
CA ILE A 133 -14.22 7.04 5.37
C ILE A 133 -13.89 7.18 6.88
N GLY A 134 -14.33 8.27 7.52
CA GLY A 134 -14.32 8.44 8.97
C GLY A 134 -12.94 8.25 9.60
N LYS A 135 -12.77 7.18 10.39
CA LYS A 135 -11.51 6.90 11.12
C LYS A 135 -10.31 6.70 10.20
N GLY A 136 -10.51 6.18 8.98
CA GLY A 136 -9.43 6.04 7.99
C GLY A 136 -8.83 7.39 7.62
N PHE A 137 -9.72 8.36 7.35
CA PHE A 137 -9.34 9.72 6.98
C PHE A 137 -8.56 10.44 8.08
N THR A 138 -8.98 10.32 9.34
CA THR A 138 -8.26 10.94 10.47
C THR A 138 -6.82 10.42 10.58
N ARG A 139 -6.63 9.10 10.49
CA ARG A 139 -5.30 8.49 10.58
C ARG A 139 -4.41 8.95 9.43
N ASP A 140 -4.95 8.95 8.22
CA ASP A 140 -4.18 9.30 7.02
C ASP A 140 -3.87 10.80 7.01
N LEU A 141 -4.77 11.65 7.52
CA LEU A 141 -4.54 13.09 7.76
C LEU A 141 -3.41 13.35 8.76
N ASP A 142 -3.35 12.62 9.88
CA ASP A 142 -2.28 12.77 10.87
C ASP A 142 -0.91 12.37 10.30
N LEU A 143 -0.89 11.32 9.48
CA LEU A 143 0.30 10.95 8.73
C LEU A 143 0.69 12.04 7.73
N MET A 144 -0.26 12.60 6.96
CA MET A 144 0.02 13.68 6.02
C MET A 144 0.56 14.94 6.69
N LYS A 145 0.01 15.35 7.84
CA LYS A 145 0.56 16.45 8.65
C LYS A 145 2.00 16.19 9.09
N THR A 146 2.33 14.94 9.42
CA THR A 146 3.69 14.56 9.80
C THR A 146 4.65 14.61 8.62
N LEU A 147 4.24 14.10 7.45
CA LEU A 147 5.10 14.06 6.26
C LEU A 147 5.23 15.44 5.58
N TYR A 148 4.23 16.30 5.70
CA TYR A 148 4.16 17.63 5.11
C TYR A 148 3.88 18.71 6.16
N PRO A 149 4.79 18.95 7.13
CA PRO A 149 4.52 19.79 8.31
C PRO A 149 4.34 21.28 7.99
N LYS A 150 4.70 21.71 6.77
CA LYS A 150 4.52 23.09 6.31
C LYS A 150 3.15 23.34 5.66
N VAL A 151 2.36 22.28 5.44
CA VAL A 151 1.05 22.36 4.79
C VAL A 151 -0.01 22.52 5.87
N GLY A 152 -0.81 23.58 5.76
CA GLY A 152 -1.89 23.90 6.70
C GLY A 152 -3.14 23.03 6.52
N PHE A 153 -3.02 21.71 6.70
CA PHE A 153 -4.18 20.82 6.61
C PHE A 153 -5.20 21.17 7.69
N ARG A 154 -6.41 21.56 7.26
CA ARG A 154 -7.55 21.79 8.16
C ARG A 154 -8.36 20.53 8.33
N ASN A 155 -8.89 20.32 9.53
CA ASN A 155 -9.74 19.18 9.80
C ASN A 155 -11.11 19.41 9.13
N ILE A 156 -11.58 18.45 8.32
CA ILE A 156 -12.85 18.56 7.59
C ILE A 156 -14.01 17.94 8.40
N SER A 157 -13.70 17.35 9.55
CA SER A 157 -14.61 16.45 10.28
C SER A 157 -15.81 17.14 10.96
N HIS A 158 -15.84 18.46 11.14
CA HIS A 158 -16.88 19.10 11.98
C HIS A 158 -17.40 20.48 11.56
N GLU A 159 -16.93 21.08 10.46
CA GLU A 159 -17.47 22.37 10.00
C GLU A 159 -18.42 22.15 8.81
N THR A 160 -19.72 22.19 9.13
CA THR A 160 -20.93 22.60 8.38
C THR A 160 -22.11 21.75 8.83
#